data_AF-A0A0L0FEE1-F1
#
_entry.id   AF-A0A0L0FEE1-F1
#
_cell.length_a   1.000
_cell.length_b   1.000
_cell.length_c   1.000
_cell.angle_alpha   90.00
_cell.angle_beta   90.00
_cell.angle_gamma   90.00
#
_symmetry.space_group_name_H-M   'P 1'
#
loop_
_entity.id
_entity.type
_entity.pdbx_description
1 polymer ?
#
loop_
_entity_poly.entity_id
_entity_poly.type
_entity_poly.pdbx_seq_one_letter_code
_entity_poly.pdbx_strand_id
1 'polypeptide(L)'
;FVNDRFRAIRVDMSQQILEDTRAMRIYENIVRFHLHGSAVLSGSGNFEFKHNWDEMRKALMSLTAAYDNYRGLHSNNTCVSRYEPQMQSVLILLSIIDWSTGKMLSAFDTNTMPQFVRFTTEVELAIRISCAVRNYDYYGFFRLCGEADYITLCALHPIIDHVRSLGLKVIHGSFGDGKIPLADLVRTMKFNSQVDAQAFVENHGLSVHAETVARNE
;
A
#
# COMPACT_ATOMS: atom_id res chain seq x y z
N PHE A 1 -20.81 6.33 -9.78
CA PHE A 1 -21.01 5.58 -11.03
C PHE A 1 -20.15 4.33 -11.13
N VAL A 2 -18.82 4.41 -11.37
CA VAL A 2 -18.01 3.19 -11.60
C VAL A 2 -18.01 2.26 -10.38
N ASN A 3 -17.87 2.80 -9.17
CA ASN A 3 -18.01 2.03 -7.92
C ASN A 3 -19.34 1.27 -7.85
N ASP A 4 -20.46 1.91 -8.23
CA ASP A 4 -21.79 1.28 -8.22
C ASP A 4 -21.88 0.13 -9.22
N ARG A 5 -21.30 0.31 -10.42
CA ARG A 5 -21.27 -0.72 -11.47
C ARG A 5 -20.40 -1.91 -11.06
N PHE A 6 -19.21 -1.66 -10.52
CA PHE A 6 -18.35 -2.73 -10.02
C PHE A 6 -18.94 -3.45 -8.81
N ARG A 7 -19.59 -2.73 -7.89
CA ARG A 7 -20.33 -3.34 -6.81
C ARG A 7 -21.44 -4.25 -7.33
N ALA A 8 -22.24 -3.79 -8.30
CA ALA A 8 -23.30 -4.59 -8.90
C ALA A 8 -22.74 -5.87 -9.56
N ILE A 9 -21.66 -5.76 -10.33
CA ILE A 9 -20.98 -6.90 -10.95
C ILE A 9 -20.52 -7.90 -9.88
N ARG A 10 -19.83 -7.44 -8.83
CA ARG A 10 -19.36 -8.34 -7.75
C ARG A 10 -20.50 -9.04 -7.03
N VAL A 11 -21.59 -8.32 -6.76
CA VAL A 11 -22.78 -8.89 -6.11
C VAL A 11 -23.38 -9.99 -6.98
N ASP A 12 -23.56 -9.74 -8.28
CA ASP A 12 -24.10 -10.73 -9.22
C ASP A 12 -23.19 -11.97 -9.34
N MET A 13 -21.87 -11.77 -9.48
CA MET A 13 -20.89 -12.86 -9.50
C MET A 13 -20.93 -13.70 -8.22
N SER A 14 -21.07 -13.06 -7.06
CA SER A 14 -21.19 -13.76 -5.78
C SER A 14 -22.49 -14.55 -5.66
N GLN A 15 -23.61 -14.00 -6.15
CA GLN A 15 -24.92 -14.68 -6.16
C GLN A 15 -24.91 -15.92 -7.05
N GLN A 16 -24.20 -15.84 -8.18
CA GLN A 16 -24.04 -16.94 -9.13
C GLN A 16 -22.88 -17.89 -8.78
N ILE A 17 -22.14 -17.63 -7.70
CA ILE A 17 -20.98 -18.42 -7.25
C ILE A 17 -19.95 -18.60 -8.39
N LEU A 18 -19.68 -17.52 -9.12
CA LEU A 18 -18.70 -17.53 -10.21
C LEU A 18 -17.28 -17.47 -9.65
N GLU A 19 -16.59 -18.60 -9.67
CA GLU A 19 -15.22 -18.76 -9.14
C GLU A 19 -14.24 -19.32 -10.18
N ASP A 20 -14.57 -19.21 -11.47
CA ASP A 20 -13.65 -19.57 -12.54
C ASP A 20 -12.56 -18.50 -12.77
N THR A 21 -11.58 -18.81 -13.62
CA THR A 21 -10.48 -17.90 -13.94
C THR A 21 -10.94 -16.60 -14.62
N ARG A 22 -12.12 -16.57 -15.26
CA ARG A 22 -12.68 -15.36 -15.88
C ARG A 22 -13.25 -14.44 -14.81
N ALA A 23 -13.96 -15.00 -13.84
CA ALA A 23 -14.48 -14.29 -12.68
C ALA A 23 -13.34 -13.67 -11.87
N MET A 24 -12.27 -14.42 -11.60
CA MET A 24 -11.07 -13.89 -10.94
C MET A 24 -10.47 -12.70 -11.69
N ARG A 25 -10.38 -12.80 -13.02
CA ARG A 25 -9.87 -11.69 -13.85
C ARG A 25 -10.70 -10.42 -13.74
N ILE A 26 -12.02 -10.54 -13.56
CA ILE A 26 -12.88 -9.39 -13.31
C ILE A 26 -12.54 -8.76 -11.95
N TYR A 27 -12.42 -9.56 -10.89
CA TYR A 27 -12.02 -9.07 -9.58
C TYR A 27 -10.63 -8.40 -9.60
N GLU A 28 -9.64 -9.00 -10.26
CA GLU A 28 -8.30 -8.42 -10.44
C GLU A 28 -8.38 -7.01 -11.06
N ASN A 29 -9.17 -6.86 -12.13
CA ASN A 29 -9.35 -5.58 -12.79
C ASN A 29 -10.05 -4.56 -11.88
N ILE A 30 -11.06 -4.99 -11.10
CA ILE A 30 -11.75 -4.13 -10.14
C ILE A 30 -10.78 -3.63 -9.06
N VAL A 31 -9.99 -4.53 -8.46
CA VAL A 31 -8.98 -4.17 -7.44
C VAL A 31 -7.99 -3.18 -8.01
N ARG A 32 -7.39 -3.49 -9.17
CA ARG A 32 -6.41 -2.63 -9.84
C ARG A 32 -6.98 -1.26 -10.19
N PHE A 33 -8.23 -1.20 -10.65
CA PHE A 33 -8.91 0.06 -10.93
C PHE A 33 -9.04 0.91 -9.67
N HIS A 34 -9.52 0.34 -8.56
CA HIS A 34 -9.68 1.10 -7.34
C HIS A 34 -8.34 1.57 -6.77
N LEU A 35 -7.28 0.75 -6.84
CA LEU A 35 -5.93 1.15 -6.43
C LEU A 35 -5.43 2.32 -7.26
N HIS A 36 -5.54 2.23 -8.59
CA HIS A 36 -5.18 3.31 -9.51
C HIS A 36 -5.96 4.60 -9.21
N GLY A 37 -7.29 4.49 -9.07
CA GLY A 37 -8.16 5.61 -8.74
C GLY A 37 -7.79 6.27 -7.41
N SER A 38 -7.48 5.47 -6.38
CA SER A 38 -7.02 5.96 -5.08
C SER A 38 -5.72 6.76 -5.18
N ALA A 39 -4.79 6.36 -6.05
CA ALA A 39 -3.52 7.07 -6.23
C ALA A 39 -3.69 8.36 -7.05
N VAL A 40 -4.41 8.31 -8.17
CA VAL A 40 -4.50 9.44 -9.13
C VAL A 40 -5.53 10.48 -8.73
N LEU A 41 -6.61 10.08 -8.05
CA LEU A 41 -7.68 11.00 -7.63
C LEU A 41 -7.48 11.51 -6.20
N SER A 42 -6.41 11.10 -5.52
CA SER A 42 -6.08 11.61 -4.19
C SER A 42 -5.94 13.13 -4.22
N GLY A 43 -6.60 13.83 -3.31
CA GLY A 43 -6.62 15.30 -3.27
C GLY A 43 -7.66 15.96 -4.18
N SER A 44 -8.40 15.20 -5.00
CA SER A 44 -9.54 15.73 -5.75
C SER A 44 -10.76 15.88 -4.84
N GLY A 45 -11.37 17.08 -4.80
CA GLY A 45 -12.46 17.40 -3.86
C GLY A 45 -13.73 16.54 -3.98
N ASN A 46 -13.95 15.90 -5.13
CA ASN A 46 -15.12 15.03 -5.38
C ASN A 46 -14.82 13.53 -5.19
N PHE A 47 -13.60 13.15 -4.77
CA PHE A 47 -13.21 11.74 -4.65
C PHE A 47 -13.36 11.23 -3.21
N GLU A 48 -14.25 10.26 -3.03
CA GLU A 48 -14.46 9.59 -1.75
C GLU A 48 -13.44 8.46 -1.53
N PHE A 49 -12.22 8.84 -1.10
CA PHE A 49 -11.13 7.88 -0.89
C PHE A 49 -11.53 6.68 -0.03
N LYS A 50 -12.19 6.92 1.11
CA LYS A 50 -12.60 5.86 2.04
C LYS A 50 -13.55 4.86 1.38
N HIS A 51 -14.58 5.36 0.69
CA HIS A 51 -15.55 4.50 0.01
C HIS A 51 -14.88 3.67 -1.10
N ASN A 52 -14.01 4.28 -1.90
CA ASN A 52 -13.22 3.58 -2.92
C ASN A 52 -12.32 2.48 -2.31
N TRP A 53 -11.64 2.81 -1.22
CA TRP A 53 -10.75 1.88 -0.52
C TRP A 53 -11.50 0.70 0.10
N ASP A 54 -12.69 0.94 0.66
CA ASP A 54 -13.54 -0.10 1.22
C ASP A 54 -14.08 -1.04 0.12
N GLU A 55 -14.45 -0.52 -1.04
CA GLU A 55 -14.85 -1.36 -2.19
C GLU A 55 -13.67 -2.13 -2.78
N MET A 56 -12.48 -1.54 -2.84
CA MET A 56 -11.26 -2.25 -3.21
C MET A 56 -11.01 -3.46 -2.29
N ARG A 57 -11.07 -3.24 -0.97
CA ARG A 57 -10.86 -4.31 0.02
C ARG A 57 -11.86 -5.45 -0.13
N LYS A 58 -13.14 -5.14 -0.31
CA LYS A 58 -14.17 -6.17 -0.53
C LYS A 58 -13.87 -7.00 -1.79
N ALA A 59 -13.50 -6.33 -2.89
CA ALA A 59 -13.12 -7.02 -4.12
C ALA A 59 -11.89 -7.92 -3.92
N LEU A 60 -10.88 -7.45 -3.20
CA LEU A 60 -9.67 -8.23 -2.91
C LEU A 60 -9.97 -9.43 -2.01
N MET A 61 -10.80 -9.27 -0.97
CA MET A 61 -11.17 -10.40 -0.09
C MET A 61 -11.93 -11.48 -0.86
N SER A 62 -12.87 -11.09 -1.72
CA SER A 62 -13.57 -12.04 -2.59
C SER A 62 -12.61 -12.73 -3.56
N LEU A 63 -11.62 -12.01 -4.10
CA LEU A 63 -10.61 -12.58 -4.98
C LEU A 63 -9.71 -13.60 -4.27
N THR A 64 -9.25 -13.28 -3.06
CA THR A 64 -8.43 -14.21 -2.25
C THR A 64 -9.21 -15.50 -1.96
N ALA A 65 -10.48 -15.39 -1.56
CA ALA A 65 -11.33 -16.56 -1.35
C ALA A 65 -11.54 -17.38 -2.64
N ALA A 66 -11.73 -16.71 -3.79
CA ALA A 66 -11.87 -17.38 -5.07
C ALA A 66 -10.61 -18.16 -5.47
N TYR A 67 -9.40 -17.62 -5.23
CA TYR A 67 -8.15 -18.35 -5.46
C TYR A 67 -8.07 -19.62 -4.61
N ASP A 68 -8.41 -19.53 -3.32
CA ASP A 68 -8.36 -20.67 -2.40
C ASP A 68 -9.39 -21.74 -2.79
N ASN A 69 -10.60 -21.33 -3.14
CA ASN A 69 -11.67 -22.25 -3.58
C ASN A 69 -11.28 -22.97 -4.88
N TYR A 70 -10.83 -22.23 -5.89
CA TYR A 70 -10.38 -22.82 -7.15
C TYR A 70 -9.23 -23.81 -6.94
N ARG A 71 -8.29 -23.48 -6.06
CA ARG A 71 -7.18 -24.33 -5.69
C ARG A 71 -7.65 -25.64 -5.06
N GLY A 72 -8.59 -25.57 -4.12
CA GLY A 72 -9.20 -26.74 -3.48
C GLY A 72 -9.95 -27.64 -4.46
N LEU A 73 -10.67 -27.05 -5.42
CA LEU A 73 -11.45 -27.80 -6.42
C LEU A 73 -10.59 -28.50 -7.49
N HIS A 74 -9.44 -27.91 -7.87
CA HIS A 74 -8.64 -28.37 -9.00
C HIS A 74 -7.32 -29.05 -8.59
N SER A 75 -7.04 -29.20 -7.29
CA SER A 75 -5.76 -29.71 -6.77
C SER A 75 -4.56 -28.97 -7.38
N ASN A 76 -4.70 -27.67 -7.62
CA ASN A 76 -3.70 -26.89 -8.36
C ASN A 76 -2.55 -26.44 -7.44
N ASN A 77 -1.32 -26.86 -7.76
CA ASN A 77 -0.13 -26.49 -7.00
C ASN A 77 0.67 -25.33 -7.64
N THR A 78 -0.01 -24.44 -8.35
CA THR A 78 0.58 -23.27 -9.02
C THR A 78 -0.31 -22.03 -8.84
N CYS A 79 0.22 -20.84 -9.15
CA CYS A 79 -0.60 -19.63 -9.15
C CYS A 79 -1.79 -19.79 -10.11
N VAL A 80 -2.99 -19.47 -9.65
CA VAL A 80 -4.24 -19.59 -10.41
C VAL A 80 -4.29 -18.56 -11.54
N SER A 81 -3.66 -17.41 -11.32
CA SER A 81 -3.53 -16.33 -12.30
C SER A 81 -2.14 -15.71 -12.23
N ARG A 82 -1.72 -15.10 -13.35
CA ARG A 82 -0.50 -14.29 -13.42
C ARG A 82 -0.50 -13.08 -12.48
N TYR A 83 -1.67 -12.64 -12.01
CA TYR A 83 -1.78 -11.50 -11.08
C TYR A 83 -1.99 -11.93 -9.63
N GLU A 84 -2.15 -13.22 -9.34
CA GLU A 84 -2.29 -13.71 -7.97
C GLU A 84 -1.14 -13.22 -7.06
N PRO A 85 0.15 -13.28 -7.46
CA PRO A 85 1.26 -12.75 -6.65
C PRO A 85 1.09 -11.27 -6.28
N GLN A 86 0.72 -10.43 -7.25
CA GLN A 86 0.49 -9.00 -7.05
C GLN A 86 -0.73 -8.74 -6.14
N MET A 87 -1.80 -9.52 -6.26
CA MET A 87 -2.98 -9.35 -5.40
C MET A 87 -2.70 -9.78 -3.95
N GLN A 88 -1.94 -10.86 -3.78
CA GLN A 88 -1.52 -11.35 -2.47
C GLN A 88 -0.49 -10.41 -1.81
N SER A 89 0.39 -9.78 -2.60
CA SER A 89 1.27 -8.73 -2.09
C SER A 89 0.49 -7.51 -1.61
N VAL A 90 -0.55 -7.05 -2.34
CA VAL A 90 -1.45 -5.98 -1.90
C VAL A 90 -2.16 -6.34 -0.59
N LEU A 91 -2.56 -7.59 -0.39
CA LEU A 91 -3.18 -8.04 0.86
C LEU A 91 -2.24 -7.86 2.06
N ILE A 92 -0.97 -8.25 1.92
CA ILE A 92 0.06 -8.03 2.94
C ILE A 92 0.23 -6.52 3.22
N LEU A 93 0.29 -5.71 2.17
CA LEU A 93 0.45 -4.27 2.30
C LEU A 93 -0.75 -3.62 3.02
N LEU A 94 -1.98 -4.11 2.82
CA LEU A 94 -3.15 -3.60 3.54
C LEU A 94 -3.06 -3.86 5.04
N SER A 95 -2.52 -5.01 5.45
CA SER A 95 -2.31 -5.32 6.86
C SER A 95 -1.35 -4.33 7.52
N ILE A 96 -0.25 -3.95 6.86
CA ILE A 96 0.67 -2.97 7.42
C ILE A 96 0.08 -1.55 7.44
N ILE A 97 -0.73 -1.17 6.46
CA ILE A 97 -1.45 0.12 6.43
C ILE A 97 -2.47 0.21 7.57
N ASP A 98 -3.18 -0.87 7.85
CA ASP A 98 -4.13 -0.91 8.97
C ASP A 98 -3.40 -0.82 10.32
N TRP A 99 -2.31 -1.57 10.47
CA TRP A 99 -1.47 -1.50 11.66
C TRP A 99 -0.91 -0.08 11.88
N SER A 100 -0.42 0.57 10.82
CA SER A 100 0.16 1.92 10.91
C SER A 100 -0.86 3.01 11.25
N THR A 101 -2.15 2.76 10.99
CA THR A 101 -3.26 3.66 11.33
C THR A 101 -3.89 3.34 12.70
N GLY A 102 -3.29 2.45 13.49
CA GLY A 102 -3.76 2.09 14.83
C GLY A 102 -4.96 1.15 14.83
N LYS A 103 -5.33 0.56 13.68
CA LYS A 103 -6.31 -0.52 13.70
C LYS A 103 -5.64 -1.75 14.30
N MET A 104 -6.21 -2.24 15.40
CA MET A 104 -5.75 -3.44 16.09
C MET A 104 -6.13 -4.69 15.27
N LEU A 105 -5.43 -4.89 14.16
CA LEU A 105 -5.49 -6.11 13.37
C LEU A 105 -4.22 -6.92 13.61
N SER A 106 -4.37 -8.24 13.67
CA SER A 106 -3.20 -9.13 13.69
C SER A 106 -2.36 -8.91 12.43
N ALA A 107 -1.05 -9.07 12.57
CA ALA A 107 -0.16 -9.14 11.42
C ALA A 107 -0.66 -10.23 10.47
N PHE A 108 -0.67 -9.94 9.17
CA PHE A 108 -0.99 -10.95 8.16
C PHE A 108 -0.02 -12.14 8.29
N ASP A 109 -0.56 -13.33 8.52
CA ASP A 109 0.24 -14.54 8.65
C ASP A 109 0.54 -15.14 7.26
N THR A 110 1.72 -14.82 6.74
CA THR A 110 2.20 -15.35 5.45
C THR A 110 2.34 -16.88 5.41
N ASN A 111 2.31 -17.59 6.54
CA ASN A 111 2.32 -19.05 6.55
C ASN A 111 0.98 -19.65 6.09
N THR A 112 -0.09 -18.85 6.09
CA THR A 112 -1.40 -19.25 5.55
C THR A 112 -1.42 -19.28 4.02
N MET A 113 -0.45 -18.62 3.36
CA MET A 113 -0.34 -18.61 1.91
C MET A 113 0.28 -19.92 1.39
N PRO A 114 -0.15 -20.41 0.20
CA PRO A 114 0.53 -21.49 -0.48
C PRO A 114 2.01 -21.17 -0.74
N GLN A 115 2.88 -22.16 -0.58
CA GLN A 115 4.33 -21.99 -0.66
C GLN A 115 4.80 -21.34 -1.97
N PHE A 116 4.23 -21.75 -3.11
CA PHE A 116 4.58 -21.21 -4.42
C PHE A 116 4.12 -19.76 -4.63
N VAL A 117 3.12 -19.29 -3.89
CA VAL A 117 2.72 -17.86 -3.88
C VAL A 117 3.65 -17.08 -2.97
N ARG A 118 3.95 -17.62 -1.78
CA ARG A 118 4.79 -16.96 -0.77
C ARG A 118 6.20 -16.62 -1.27
N PHE A 119 6.77 -17.46 -2.12
CA PHE A 119 8.11 -17.27 -2.68
C PHE A 119 8.13 -16.50 -4.02
N THR A 120 7.04 -15.82 -4.36
CA THR A 120 7.03 -14.90 -5.51
C THR A 120 7.74 -13.59 -5.15
N THR A 121 8.33 -12.95 -6.15
CA THR A 121 9.04 -11.67 -5.98
C THR A 121 8.16 -10.56 -5.42
N GLU A 122 6.88 -10.55 -5.80
CA GLU A 122 5.88 -9.57 -5.38
C GLU A 122 5.57 -9.71 -3.89
N VAL A 123 5.39 -10.95 -3.41
CA VAL A 123 5.14 -11.24 -1.99
C VAL A 123 6.38 -10.97 -1.15
N GLU A 124 7.56 -11.38 -1.62
CA GLU A 124 8.83 -11.10 -0.95
C GLU A 124 9.05 -9.58 -0.78
N LEU A 125 8.79 -8.80 -1.83
CA LEU A 125 8.88 -7.35 -1.79
C LEU A 125 7.89 -6.76 -0.77
N ALA A 126 6.63 -7.20 -0.74
CA ALA A 126 5.65 -6.72 0.23
C ALA A 126 6.02 -7.05 1.68
N ILE A 127 6.64 -8.22 1.93
CA ILE A 127 7.18 -8.58 3.24
C ILE A 127 8.32 -7.64 3.63
N ARG A 128 9.29 -7.42 2.74
CA ARG A 128 10.42 -6.50 2.97
C ARG A 128 9.92 -5.08 3.27
N ILE A 129 8.94 -4.58 2.52
CA ILE A 129 8.31 -3.28 2.75
C ILE A 129 7.62 -3.24 4.12
N SER A 130 6.87 -4.28 4.46
CA SER A 130 6.19 -4.37 5.77
C SER A 130 7.19 -4.35 6.93
N CYS A 131 8.33 -5.05 6.78
CA CYS A 131 9.41 -5.01 7.75
C CYS A 131 10.03 -3.62 7.88
N ALA A 132 10.28 -2.93 6.76
CA ALA A 132 10.82 -1.57 6.78
C ALA A 132 9.89 -0.61 7.55
N VAL A 133 8.58 -0.68 7.32
CA VAL A 133 7.59 0.13 8.06
C VAL A 133 7.59 -0.21 9.55
N ARG A 134 7.56 -1.49 9.93
CA ARG A 134 7.56 -1.91 11.35
C ARG A 134 8.82 -1.50 12.10
N ASN A 135 9.95 -1.47 11.41
CA ASN A 135 11.24 -1.11 11.99
C ASN A 135 11.54 0.40 11.91
N TYR A 136 10.57 1.22 11.48
CA TYR A 136 10.76 2.66 11.26
C TYR A 136 11.88 3.01 10.26
N ASP A 137 12.22 2.07 9.36
CA ASP A 137 13.23 2.23 8.33
C ASP A 137 12.65 2.95 7.10
N TYR A 138 12.48 4.26 7.23
CA TYR A 138 11.94 5.10 6.15
C TYR A 138 12.85 5.09 4.91
N TYR A 139 14.18 5.03 5.07
CA TYR A 139 15.13 4.97 3.95
C TYR A 139 14.93 3.68 3.16
N GLY A 140 14.90 2.53 3.86
CA GLY A 140 14.63 1.23 3.27
C GLY A 140 13.27 1.18 2.59
N PHE A 141 12.22 1.74 3.22
CA PHE A 141 10.90 1.84 2.62
C PHE A 141 10.93 2.54 1.25
N PHE A 142 11.48 3.76 1.16
CA PHE A 142 11.51 4.50 -0.11
C PHE A 142 12.42 3.86 -1.15
N ARG A 143 13.48 3.17 -0.72
CA ARG A 143 14.33 2.37 -1.62
C ARG A 143 13.54 1.20 -2.21
N LEU A 144 12.79 0.47 -1.38
CA LEU A 144 11.95 -0.67 -1.79
C LEU A 144 10.78 -0.24 -2.69
N CYS A 145 10.21 0.95 -2.48
CA CYS A 145 9.23 1.53 -3.42
C CYS A 145 9.81 1.66 -4.84
N GLY A 146 11.12 1.88 -4.99
CA GLY A 146 11.77 1.89 -6.31
C GLY A 146 11.84 0.53 -7.00
N GLU A 147 11.66 -0.57 -6.26
CA GLU A 147 11.58 -1.95 -6.78
C GLU A 147 10.13 -2.36 -7.13
N ALA A 148 9.13 -1.58 -6.69
CA ALA A 148 7.72 -1.94 -6.78
C ALA A 148 7.11 -1.64 -8.14
N ASP A 149 6.19 -2.50 -8.58
CA ASP A 149 5.38 -2.23 -9.76
C ASP A 149 4.34 -1.12 -9.51
N TYR A 150 3.72 -0.65 -10.59
CA TYR A 150 2.77 0.45 -10.53
C TYR A 150 1.59 0.20 -9.57
N ILE A 151 1.02 -1.01 -9.56
CA ILE A 151 -0.17 -1.31 -8.75
C ILE A 151 0.22 -1.41 -7.27
N THR A 152 1.39 -1.97 -6.99
CA THR A 152 1.99 -2.05 -5.66
C THR A 152 2.25 -0.64 -5.13
N LEU A 153 2.81 0.26 -5.96
CA LEU A 153 2.98 1.68 -5.62
C LEU A 153 1.64 2.38 -5.34
N CYS A 154 0.61 2.10 -6.13
CA CYS A 154 -0.74 2.62 -5.88
C CYS A 154 -1.29 2.15 -4.52
N ALA A 155 -1.04 0.90 -4.14
CA ALA A 155 -1.43 0.36 -2.84
C ALA A 155 -0.67 1.00 -1.67
N LEU A 156 0.59 1.39 -1.88
CA LEU A 156 1.44 2.05 -0.87
C LEU A 156 1.14 3.54 -0.72
N HIS A 157 0.56 4.18 -1.73
CA HIS A 157 0.29 5.62 -1.72
C HIS A 157 -0.29 6.15 -0.38
N PRO A 158 -1.27 5.49 0.26
CA PRO A 158 -1.88 5.99 1.50
C PRO A 158 -0.95 5.98 2.73
N ILE A 159 0.13 5.21 2.73
CA ILE A 159 1.06 5.11 3.88
C ILE A 159 2.26 6.05 3.76
N ILE A 160 2.48 6.65 2.60
CA ILE A 160 3.69 7.45 2.31
C ILE A 160 3.88 8.54 3.37
N ASP A 161 2.84 9.34 3.63
CA ASP A 161 2.93 10.43 4.59
C ASP A 161 3.14 9.93 6.02
N HIS A 162 2.53 8.80 6.39
CA HIS A 162 2.79 8.18 7.68
C HIS A 162 4.27 7.78 7.83
N VAL A 163 4.86 7.14 6.80
CA VAL A 163 6.27 6.77 6.81
C VAL A 163 7.18 8.00 6.84
N ARG A 164 6.82 9.09 6.15
CA ARG A 164 7.53 10.38 6.26
C ARG A 164 7.49 10.93 7.68
N SER A 165 6.33 10.91 8.34
CA SER A 165 6.18 11.32 9.73
C SER A 165 7.04 10.48 10.68
N LEU A 166 7.09 9.16 10.47
CA LEU A 166 7.97 8.26 11.23
C LEU A 166 9.44 8.58 10.99
N GLY A 167 9.84 8.80 9.73
CA GLY A 167 11.19 9.17 9.36
C GLY A 167 11.63 10.48 10.00
N LEU A 168 10.78 11.51 10.01
CA LEU A 168 11.07 12.77 10.70
C LEU A 168 11.25 12.56 12.21
N LYS A 169 10.44 11.69 12.85
CA LYS A 169 10.61 11.35 14.28
C LYS A 169 11.94 10.65 14.56
N VAL A 170 12.33 9.69 13.72
CA VAL A 170 13.62 8.98 13.85
C VAL A 170 14.77 9.96 13.73
N ILE A 171 14.73 10.79 12.69
CA ILE A 171 15.73 11.84 12.45
C ILE A 171 15.81 12.79 13.66
N HIS A 172 14.67 13.28 14.12
CA HIS A 172 14.59 14.19 15.26
C HIS A 172 15.15 13.59 16.56
N GLY A 173 14.96 12.29 16.77
CA GLY A 173 15.49 11.57 17.94
C GLY A 173 16.99 11.28 17.87
N SER A 174 17.55 11.12 16.67
CA SER A 174 18.96 10.73 16.49
C SER A 174 19.92 11.91 16.32
N PHE A 175 19.46 13.09 15.87
CA PHE A 175 20.36 14.16 15.40
C PHE A 175 20.62 15.33 16.38
N GLY A 176 20.01 15.39 17.57
CA GLY A 176 20.29 16.46 18.53
C GLY A 176 20.05 17.87 17.95
N ASP A 177 21.05 18.76 18.03
CA ASP A 177 21.06 20.12 17.42
C ASP A 177 21.53 20.12 15.95
N GLY A 178 21.61 18.94 15.33
CA GLY A 178 22.06 18.74 13.96
C GLY A 178 21.14 19.43 12.95
N LYS A 179 21.78 20.18 12.05
CA LYS A 179 21.16 20.85 10.90
C LYS A 179 21.02 19.89 9.73
N ILE A 180 19.81 19.69 9.22
CA ILE A 180 19.54 18.75 8.12
C ILE A 180 19.22 19.51 6.85
N PRO A 181 19.98 19.32 5.76
CA PRO A 181 19.63 19.93 4.48
C PRO A 181 18.25 19.47 4.02
N LEU A 182 17.37 20.41 3.68
CA LEU A 182 16.05 20.12 3.15
C LEU A 182 16.14 19.26 1.87
N ALA A 183 17.18 19.49 1.06
CA ALA A 183 17.47 18.71 -0.14
C ALA A 183 17.68 17.21 0.15
N ASP A 184 18.29 16.86 1.30
CA ASP A 184 18.48 15.47 1.68
C ASP A 184 17.15 14.81 2.07
N LEU A 185 16.24 15.53 2.71
CA LEU A 185 14.88 15.04 2.99
C LEU A 185 14.11 14.84 1.68
N VAL A 186 14.16 15.79 0.75
CA VAL A 186 13.53 15.66 -0.58
C VAL A 186 13.99 14.39 -1.28
N ARG A 187 15.32 14.18 -1.34
CA ARG A 187 15.94 13.03 -2.01
C ARG A 187 15.61 11.71 -1.33
N THR A 188 15.65 11.68 0.00
CA THR A 188 15.55 10.45 0.80
C THR A 188 14.10 10.01 1.00
N MET A 189 13.20 10.96 1.28
CA MET A 189 11.77 10.71 1.50
C MET A 189 10.91 10.92 0.24
N LYS A 190 11.57 11.11 -0.91
CA LYS A 190 10.96 11.21 -2.24
C LYS A 190 9.82 12.23 -2.27
N PHE A 191 10.07 13.44 -1.76
CA PHE A 191 9.13 14.55 -1.95
C PHE A 191 9.13 15.00 -3.41
N ASN A 192 7.99 15.49 -3.90
CA ASN A 192 7.86 15.95 -5.28
C ASN A 192 8.61 17.29 -5.50
N SER A 193 8.72 18.10 -4.44
CA SER A 193 9.42 19.38 -4.48
C SER A 193 9.99 19.75 -3.10
N GLN A 194 10.89 20.74 -3.07
CA GLN A 194 11.33 21.36 -1.83
C GLN A 194 10.18 22.06 -1.10
N VAL A 195 9.22 22.63 -1.83
CA VAL A 195 8.04 23.29 -1.27
C VAL A 195 7.18 22.29 -0.49
N ASP A 196 6.92 21.11 -1.06
CA ASP A 196 6.15 20.06 -0.38
C ASP A 196 6.89 19.54 0.87
N ALA A 197 8.21 19.37 0.77
CA ALA A 197 9.03 18.94 1.89
C ALA A 197 9.02 19.97 3.02
N GLN A 198 9.17 21.26 2.70
CA GLN A 198 9.12 22.34 3.68
C GLN A 198 7.75 22.40 4.36
N ALA A 199 6.66 22.43 3.60
CA ALA A 199 5.30 22.44 4.16
C ALA A 199 5.03 21.21 5.04
N PHE A 200 5.53 20.03 4.65
CA PHE A 200 5.41 18.82 5.46
C PHE A 200 6.19 18.93 6.76
N VAL A 201 7.44 19.40 6.73
CA VAL A 201 8.30 19.60 7.91
C VAL A 201 7.69 20.62 8.87
N GLU A 202 7.20 21.75 8.36
CA GLU A 202 6.53 22.80 9.14
C GLU A 202 5.25 22.29 9.82
N ASN A 203 4.45 21.49 9.12
CA ASN A 203 3.29 20.81 9.70
C ASN A 203 3.65 19.82 10.82
N HIS A 204 4.91 19.41 10.93
CA HIS A 204 5.42 18.56 12.01
C HIS A 204 6.10 19.35 13.15
N GLY A 205 5.97 20.69 13.16
CA GLY A 205 6.48 21.54 14.22
C GLY A 205 7.98 21.82 14.16
N LEU A 206 8.57 21.70 12.98
CA LEU A 206 9.98 22.04 12.70
C LEU A 206 10.05 23.29 11.82
N SER A 207 11.17 24.02 11.86
CA SER A 207 11.40 25.20 11.02
C SER A 207 12.37 24.88 9.90
N VAL A 208 12.24 25.60 8.78
CA VAL A 208 13.23 25.60 7.71
C VAL A 208 13.87 26.99 7.62
N HIS A 209 15.18 27.06 7.86
CA HIS A 209 15.96 28.29 7.77
C HIS A 209 17.21 28.05 6.92
N ALA A 210 17.45 28.91 5.92
CA ALA A 210 18.58 28.77 4.99
C ALA A 210 18.73 27.33 4.44
N GLU A 211 17.63 26.78 3.91
CA GLU A 211 17.53 25.42 3.35
C GLU A 211 17.83 24.29 4.33
N THR A 212 17.80 24.58 5.62
CA THR A 212 18.11 23.64 6.68
C THR A 212 16.92 23.47 7.61
N VAL A 213 16.57 22.23 7.91
CA VAL A 213 15.56 21.89 8.92
C VAL A 213 16.17 21.99 10.31
N ALA A 214 15.48 22.69 11.21
CA ALA A 214 15.85 22.91 12.60
C ALA A 214 14.61 22.79 13.52
N ARG A 215 14.85 22.74 14.83
CA ARG A 215 13.78 22.82 15.83
C ARG A 215 13.25 24.25 15.90
N ASN A 216 11.95 24.40 16.16
CA ASN A 216 11.40 25.68 16.57
C ASN A 216 11.97 26.03 17.95
N GLU A 217 12.52 27.23 18.08
CA GLU A 217 12.93 27.82 19.37
C GLU A 217 11.73 28.10 20.27
#